data_AF-A0A9W6X9Q5-F1
#
_entry.id   AF-A0A9W6X9Q5-F1
#
_cell.length_a   1.000
_cell.length_b   1.000
_cell.length_c   1.000
_cell.angle_alpha   90.00
_cell.angle_beta   90.00
_cell.angle_gamma   90.00
#
_symmetry.space_group_name_H-M   'P 1'
#
loop_
_entity.id
_entity.type
_entity.pdbx_description
1 polymer ?
#
loop_
_entity_poly.entity_id
_entity_poly.type
_entity_poly.pdbx_seq_one_letter_code
_entity_poly.pdbx_strand_id
1 'polypeptide(L)'
;MAEQDQMDAILADVIGFMIASDASNAFTQAIESDCPQLLAAEIETLLPPVDPVENTLFGANGTQSTSNTEQISAVRRRELRNAQAAQRRMRYRQKLKNEREALREQEIQLSQQLSVLQQARDEQKKTQVDKMTLNGWRATAMRQKERRIEAEAQQKKLRTAVVGKARLIHQMKALLQRPTVEEKKIKLYPNSCGDEGQNSVLLKTLLEDLDGLYAQTDQILQEMEFKMSSPLEYKPKKTCKQGIDIFDSADATVLPFGFEDMCRATSLLMMTDPASLW
;
A
#
# COMPACT_ATOMS: atom_id res chain seq x y z
N MET A 1 -14.28 -17.43 -3.17
CA MET A 1 -15.33 -16.60 -3.80
C MET A 1 -15.54 -15.30 -3.04
N ALA A 2 -15.65 -15.31 -1.71
CA ALA A 2 -15.85 -14.10 -0.91
C ALA A 2 -14.71 -13.05 -0.92
N GLU A 3 -13.45 -13.45 -1.13
CA GLU A 3 -12.32 -12.51 -1.17
C GLU A 3 -12.25 -11.69 -2.47
N GLN A 4 -12.73 -12.24 -3.59
CA GLN A 4 -12.75 -11.54 -4.87
C GLN A 4 -13.82 -10.44 -4.86
N ASP A 5 -15.01 -10.76 -4.34
CA ASP A 5 -16.10 -9.79 -4.18
C ASP A 5 -15.72 -8.65 -3.22
N GLN A 6 -14.88 -8.93 -2.21
CA GLN A 6 -14.40 -7.92 -1.28
C GLN A 6 -13.35 -6.99 -1.92
N MET A 7 -12.51 -7.52 -2.81
CA MET A 7 -11.54 -6.72 -3.56
C MET A 7 -12.23 -5.81 -4.59
N ASP A 8 -13.24 -6.33 -5.29
CA ASP A 8 -14.02 -5.58 -6.28
C ASP A 8 -14.86 -4.47 -5.62
N ALA A 9 -15.38 -4.69 -4.41
CA ALA A 9 -16.09 -3.67 -3.64
C ALA A 9 -15.16 -2.50 -3.22
N ILE A 10 -13.91 -2.80 -2.83
CA ILE A 10 -12.92 -1.76 -2.49
C ILE A 10 -12.52 -0.98 -3.74
N LEU A 11 -12.36 -1.67 -4.88
CA LEU A 11 -12.02 -1.02 -6.15
C LEU A 11 -13.12 -0.06 -6.62
N ALA A 12 -14.39 -0.47 -6.48
CA ALA A 12 -15.54 0.37 -6.83
C ALA A 12 -15.65 1.64 -5.97
N ASP A 13 -15.33 1.54 -4.67
CA ASP A 13 -15.36 2.68 -3.74
C ASP A 13 -14.26 3.71 -4.08
N VAL A 14 -13.06 3.24 -4.42
CA VAL A 14 -11.94 4.10 -4.86
C VAL A 14 -12.25 4.81 -6.18
N ILE A 15 -12.85 4.11 -7.15
CA ILE A 15 -13.24 4.70 -8.43
C ILE A 15 -14.35 5.75 -8.24
N GLY A 16 -15.34 5.46 -7.38
CA GLY A 16 -16.40 6.42 -7.05
C GLY A 16 -15.87 7.70 -6.40
N PHE A 17 -14.86 7.58 -5.55
CA PHE A 17 -14.20 8.72 -4.92
C PHE A 17 -13.45 9.61 -5.92
N MET A 18 -12.76 9.02 -6.91
CA MET A 18 -12.04 9.78 -7.93
C MET A 18 -12.99 10.57 -8.84
N ILE A 19 -14.11 9.97 -9.26
CA ILE A 19 -15.13 10.63 -10.10
C ILE A 19 -15.80 11.80 -9.36
N ALA A 20 -16.06 11.65 -8.06
CA ALA A 20 -16.62 12.73 -7.23
C ALA A 20 -15.64 13.90 -7.06
N SER A 21 -14.33 13.63 -7.03
CA SER A 21 -13.28 14.65 -6.96
C SER A 21 -13.19 15.46 -8.26
N ASP A 22 -13.31 14.82 -9.43
CA ASP A 22 -13.29 15.51 -10.71
C ASP A 22 -14.53 16.38 -10.93
N ALA A 23 -15.72 15.93 -10.47
CA ALA A 23 -16.94 16.74 -10.52
C ALA A 23 -16.83 18.03 -9.66
N SER A 24 -16.10 17.98 -8.54
CA SER A 24 -15.88 19.13 -7.67
C SER A 24 -14.92 20.17 -8.29
N ASN A 25 -13.95 19.71 -9.11
CA ASN A 25 -13.05 20.58 -9.87
C ASN A 25 -13.75 21.24 -11.07
N ALA A 26 -14.66 20.54 -11.75
CA ALA A 26 -15.43 21.12 -12.86
C ALA A 26 -16.36 22.27 -12.41
N PHE A 27 -16.93 22.18 -11.20
CA PHE A 27 -17.79 23.22 -10.64
C PHE A 27 -17.02 24.49 -10.24
N THR A 28 -15.75 24.35 -9.83
CA THR A 28 -14.91 25.51 -9.48
C THR A 28 -14.42 26.27 -10.71
N GLN A 29 -14.24 25.59 -11.84
CA GLN A 29 -13.80 26.21 -13.10
C GLN A 29 -14.92 27.03 -13.80
N ALA A 30 -16.20 26.74 -13.50
CA ALA A 30 -17.34 27.47 -14.08
C ALA A 30 -17.61 28.84 -13.43
N ILE A 31 -17.15 29.07 -12.20
CA ILE A 31 -17.41 30.32 -11.46
C ILE A 31 -16.41 31.43 -11.85
N GLU A 32 -15.26 31.07 -12.43
CA GLU A 32 -14.17 32.02 -12.71
C GLU A 32 -14.26 32.69 -14.10
N SER A 33 -15.21 32.26 -14.96
CA SER A 33 -15.27 32.71 -16.36
C SER A 33 -16.44 33.65 -16.71
N ASP A 34 -17.37 33.95 -15.79
CA ASP A 34 -18.54 34.76 -16.12
C ASP A 34 -18.55 36.13 -15.42
N CYS A 35 -18.44 37.17 -16.26
CA CYS A 35 -18.56 38.61 -16.02
C CYS A 35 -17.37 39.35 -15.36
N PRO A 36 -16.80 40.33 -16.09
CA PRO A 36 -17.38 41.67 -16.03
C PRO A 36 -17.42 42.38 -17.40
N GLN A 37 -18.52 42.26 -18.14
CA GLN A 37 -18.78 43.13 -19.31
C GLN A 37 -20.13 43.86 -19.26
N LEU A 38 -20.99 43.58 -18.27
CA LEU A 38 -22.31 44.22 -18.17
C LEU A 38 -22.32 45.60 -17.49
N LEU A 39 -21.21 46.05 -16.89
CA LEU A 39 -21.17 47.34 -16.18
C LEU A 39 -20.80 48.55 -17.06
N ALA A 40 -20.36 48.34 -18.30
CA ALA A 40 -19.94 49.43 -19.19
C ALA A 40 -21.11 50.06 -19.98
N ALA A 41 -22.21 49.32 -20.20
CA ALA A 41 -23.32 49.77 -21.04
C ALA A 41 -24.32 50.69 -20.31
N GLU A 42 -24.28 50.76 -18.98
CA GLU A 42 -25.31 51.48 -18.19
C GLU A 42 -24.89 52.90 -17.77
N ILE A 43 -23.62 53.27 -17.99
CA ILE A 43 -23.13 54.62 -17.63
C ILE A 43 -23.37 55.65 -18.76
N GLU A 44 -23.62 55.22 -20.00
CA GLU A 44 -23.83 56.14 -21.14
C GLU A 44 -25.27 56.66 -21.30
N THR A 45 -26.25 56.17 -20.53
CA THR A 45 -27.68 56.51 -20.73
C THR A 45 -28.23 57.61 -19.81
N LEU A 46 -27.40 58.24 -18.96
CA LEU A 46 -27.86 59.28 -18.02
C LEU A 46 -27.13 60.63 -18.14
N LEU A 47 -26.75 61.03 -19.35
CA LEU A 47 -26.53 62.44 -19.69
C LEU A 47 -27.80 63.01 -20.35
N PRO A 48 -28.45 64.05 -19.81
CA PRO A 48 -29.51 64.73 -20.52
C PRO A 48 -28.95 65.51 -21.73
N PRO A 49 -29.74 65.72 -22.79
CA PRO A 49 -29.31 66.38 -24.02
C PRO A 49 -28.92 67.84 -23.75
N VAL A 50 -27.84 68.27 -24.39
CA VAL A 50 -27.47 69.68 -24.52
C VAL A 50 -28.38 70.28 -25.59
N ASP A 51 -29.34 71.11 -25.18
CA ASP A 51 -30.10 71.93 -26.12
C ASP A 51 -29.17 72.98 -26.76
N PRO A 52 -29.22 73.20 -28.09
CA PRO A 52 -28.44 74.23 -28.74
C PRO A 52 -28.96 75.62 -28.34
N VAL A 53 -28.02 76.48 -27.93
CA VAL A 53 -28.27 77.90 -27.72
C VAL A 53 -28.54 78.55 -29.08
N GLU A 54 -29.81 78.82 -29.39
CA GLU A 54 -30.17 79.76 -30.45
C GLU A 54 -30.02 81.20 -29.90
N ASN A 55 -28.97 81.86 -30.38
CA ASN A 55 -28.83 83.31 -30.34
C ASN A 55 -29.79 83.93 -31.37
N THR A 56 -30.84 84.60 -30.88
CA THR A 56 -31.59 85.56 -31.70
C THR A 56 -31.38 86.96 -31.13
N LEU A 57 -30.41 87.65 -31.71
CA LEU A 57 -30.22 89.09 -31.61
C LEU A 57 -31.12 89.75 -32.67
N PHE A 58 -31.98 90.70 -32.27
CA PHE A 58 -32.37 91.95 -32.96
C PHE A 58 -33.78 92.39 -32.55
N GLY A 59 -33.93 93.68 -32.19
CA GLY A 59 -35.22 94.37 -32.13
C GLY A 59 -35.32 95.43 -31.05
N ALA A 60 -35.05 96.68 -31.43
CA ALA A 60 -34.86 97.82 -30.55
C ALA A 60 -36.15 98.51 -30.04
N ASN A 61 -35.95 99.26 -28.96
CA ASN A 61 -36.61 100.50 -28.52
C ASN A 61 -37.95 100.44 -27.76
N GLY A 62 -37.89 100.92 -26.51
CA GLY A 62 -39.05 101.29 -25.70
C GLY A 62 -38.65 101.77 -24.29
N THR A 63 -38.26 103.04 -24.20
CA THR A 63 -38.48 104.00 -23.11
C THR A 63 -38.36 103.57 -21.64
N GLN A 64 -37.46 104.27 -20.94
CA GLN A 64 -37.11 104.16 -19.53
C GLN A 64 -38.31 104.26 -18.56
N SER A 65 -38.34 103.38 -17.56
CA SER A 65 -38.51 103.66 -16.11
C SER A 65 -39.33 102.59 -15.35
N THR A 66 -38.93 101.31 -15.40
CA THR A 66 -39.34 100.23 -14.47
C THR A 66 -38.21 99.25 -14.11
N SER A 67 -36.96 99.55 -14.49
CA SER A 67 -35.86 98.56 -14.57
C SER A 67 -35.45 97.92 -13.24
N ASN A 68 -35.57 98.63 -12.11
CA ASN A 68 -35.14 98.08 -10.82
C ASN A 68 -36.09 96.99 -10.30
N THR A 69 -37.41 97.16 -10.41
CA THR A 69 -38.39 96.20 -9.86
C THR A 69 -38.43 94.90 -10.66
N GLU A 70 -38.33 94.99 -12.00
CA GLU A 70 -38.31 93.82 -12.88
C GLU A 70 -36.99 93.05 -12.80
N GLN A 71 -35.85 93.73 -12.68
CA GLN A 71 -34.55 93.08 -12.45
C GLN A 71 -34.51 92.36 -11.10
N ILE A 72 -35.02 92.97 -10.03
CA ILE A 72 -35.14 92.32 -8.71
C ILE A 72 -36.04 91.06 -8.83
N SER A 73 -37.11 91.10 -9.63
CA SER A 73 -37.95 89.92 -9.88
C SER A 73 -37.24 88.81 -10.69
N ALA A 74 -36.39 89.16 -11.64
CA ALA A 74 -35.63 88.21 -12.46
C ALA A 74 -34.50 87.54 -11.67
N VAL A 75 -33.78 88.32 -10.86
CA VAL A 75 -32.76 87.83 -9.91
C VAL A 75 -33.41 86.86 -8.91
N ARG A 76 -34.54 87.23 -8.30
CA ARG A 76 -35.27 86.36 -7.36
C ARG A 76 -35.74 85.04 -8.00
N ARG A 77 -36.15 85.06 -9.27
CA ARG A 77 -36.51 83.83 -10.03
C ARG A 77 -35.29 82.95 -10.29
N ARG A 78 -34.13 83.53 -10.59
CA ARG A 78 -32.87 82.79 -10.75
C ARG A 78 -32.42 82.17 -9.44
N GLU A 79 -32.51 82.89 -8.34
CA GLU A 79 -32.21 82.39 -7.00
C GLU A 79 -33.11 81.21 -6.62
N LEU A 80 -34.41 81.30 -6.88
CA LEU A 80 -35.34 80.20 -6.60
C LEU A 80 -35.03 78.95 -7.43
N ARG A 81 -34.71 79.10 -8.72
CA ARG A 81 -34.24 77.99 -9.57
C ARG A 81 -32.93 77.39 -9.06
N ASN A 82 -31.98 78.23 -8.67
CA ASN A 82 -30.69 77.78 -8.12
C ASN A 82 -30.88 77.05 -6.78
N ALA A 83 -31.73 77.56 -5.89
CA ALA A 83 -32.07 76.90 -4.63
C ALA A 83 -32.73 75.54 -4.87
N GLN A 84 -33.65 75.45 -5.83
CA GLN A 84 -34.27 74.17 -6.21
C GLN A 84 -33.27 73.20 -6.85
N ALA A 85 -32.36 73.68 -7.70
CA ALA A 85 -31.29 72.87 -8.28
C ALA A 85 -30.29 72.39 -7.20
N ALA A 86 -29.96 73.23 -6.22
CA ALA A 86 -29.14 72.86 -5.08
C ALA A 86 -29.85 71.78 -4.23
N GLN A 87 -31.16 71.91 -4.00
CA GLN A 87 -31.95 70.90 -3.30
C GLN A 87 -31.96 69.55 -4.04
N ARG A 88 -32.09 69.57 -5.38
CA ARG A 88 -31.99 68.34 -6.21
C ARG A 88 -30.60 67.69 -6.08
N ARG A 89 -29.53 68.47 -6.18
CA ARG A 89 -28.14 68.00 -6.03
C ARG A 89 -27.90 67.39 -4.64
N MET A 90 -28.42 68.02 -3.59
CA MET A 90 -28.34 67.51 -2.23
C MET A 90 -29.05 66.16 -2.09
N ARG A 91 -30.29 66.04 -2.59
CA ARG A 91 -31.03 64.76 -2.56
C ARG A 91 -30.30 63.67 -3.33
N TYR A 92 -29.72 63.97 -4.49
CA TYR A 92 -28.95 63.01 -5.28
C TYR A 92 -27.69 62.53 -4.54
N ARG A 93 -26.91 63.45 -3.97
CA ARG A 93 -25.73 63.10 -3.16
C ARG A 93 -26.10 62.24 -1.95
N GLN A 94 -27.24 62.53 -1.32
CA GLN A 94 -27.74 61.71 -0.22
C GLN A 94 -28.11 60.29 -0.67
N LYS A 95 -28.80 60.14 -1.81
CA LYS A 95 -29.12 58.81 -2.37
C LYS A 95 -27.85 58.00 -2.64
N LEU A 96 -26.86 58.60 -3.30
CA LEU A 96 -25.57 57.94 -3.56
C LEU A 96 -24.85 57.56 -2.26
N LYS A 97 -24.92 58.41 -1.23
CA LYS A 97 -24.33 58.10 0.08
C LYS A 97 -25.01 56.88 0.71
N ASN A 98 -26.34 56.87 0.74
CA ASN A 98 -27.11 55.75 1.29
C ASN A 98 -26.85 54.45 0.53
N GLU A 99 -26.79 54.51 -0.80
CA GLU A 99 -26.51 53.34 -1.65
C GLU A 99 -25.11 52.79 -1.39
N ARG A 100 -24.09 53.66 -1.31
CA ARG A 100 -22.74 53.24 -0.95
C ARG A 100 -22.66 52.61 0.44
N GLU A 101 -23.41 53.14 1.41
CA GLU A 101 -23.49 52.58 2.75
C GLU A 101 -24.16 51.21 2.73
N ALA A 102 -25.29 51.05 2.02
CA ALA A 102 -25.97 49.77 1.87
C ALA A 102 -25.08 48.72 1.18
N LEU A 103 -24.34 49.09 0.13
CA LEU A 103 -23.42 48.19 -0.54
C LEU A 103 -22.26 47.75 0.37
N ARG A 104 -21.73 48.66 1.20
CA ARG A 104 -20.70 48.31 2.19
C ARG A 104 -21.24 47.35 3.24
N GLU A 105 -22.47 47.55 3.71
CA GLU A 105 -23.10 46.63 4.65
C GLU A 105 -23.28 45.23 4.03
N GLN A 106 -23.70 45.17 2.77
CA GLN A 106 -23.80 43.92 2.02
C GLN A 106 -22.44 43.26 1.83
N GLU A 107 -21.40 44.00 1.45
CA GLU A 107 -20.04 43.49 1.30
C GLU A 107 -19.53 42.89 2.61
N ILE A 108 -19.72 43.59 3.73
CA ILE A 108 -19.33 43.09 5.06
C ILE A 108 -20.09 41.81 5.38
N GLN A 109 -21.41 41.77 5.18
CA GLN A 109 -22.22 40.57 5.44
C GLN A 109 -21.80 39.37 4.58
N LEU A 110 -21.59 39.58 3.29
CA LEU A 110 -21.16 38.53 2.36
C LEU A 110 -19.75 38.05 2.68
N SER A 111 -18.83 38.95 3.01
CA SER A 111 -17.47 38.59 3.43
C SER A 111 -17.47 37.76 4.72
N GLN A 112 -18.36 38.08 5.67
CA GLN A 112 -18.54 37.33 6.89
C GLN A 112 -19.07 35.93 6.58
N GLN A 113 -20.12 35.83 5.75
CA GLN A 113 -20.66 34.54 5.33
C GLN A 113 -19.62 33.67 4.61
N LEU A 114 -18.85 34.26 3.69
CA LEU A 114 -17.76 33.55 3.02
C LEU A 114 -16.69 33.09 4.00
N SER A 115 -16.29 33.93 4.95
CA SER A 115 -15.29 33.56 5.96
C SER A 115 -15.74 32.38 6.81
N VAL A 116 -17.03 32.34 7.20
CA VAL A 116 -17.63 31.24 7.98
C VAL A 116 -17.68 29.97 7.14
N LEU A 117 -18.13 30.05 5.89
CA LEU A 117 -18.19 28.89 5.00
C LEU A 117 -16.79 28.32 4.70
N GLN A 118 -15.81 29.20 4.50
CA GLN A 118 -14.43 28.80 4.27
C GLN A 118 -13.83 28.12 5.50
N GLN A 119 -14.06 28.68 6.70
CA GLN A 119 -13.63 28.06 7.96
C GLN A 119 -14.25 26.67 8.14
N ALA A 120 -15.57 26.54 7.93
CA ALA A 120 -16.26 25.26 8.06
C ALA A 120 -15.70 24.21 7.06
N ARG A 121 -15.40 24.63 5.82
CA ARG A 121 -14.76 23.77 4.82
C ARG A 121 -13.37 23.30 5.27
N ASP A 122 -12.58 24.19 5.84
CA ASP A 122 -11.22 23.85 6.28
C ASP A 122 -11.23 22.95 7.52
N GLU A 123 -12.18 23.14 8.43
CA GLU A 123 -12.42 22.21 9.54
C GLU A 123 -12.84 20.83 9.04
N GLN A 124 -13.74 20.76 8.06
CA GLN A 124 -14.14 19.49 7.44
C GLN A 124 -12.95 18.77 6.80
N LYS A 125 -12.12 19.49 6.03
CA LYS A 125 -10.89 18.92 5.43
C LYS A 125 -9.95 18.37 6.50
N LYS A 126 -9.71 19.12 7.59
CA LYS A 126 -8.88 18.65 8.71
C LYS A 126 -9.42 17.36 9.32
N THR A 127 -10.72 17.33 9.65
CA THR A 127 -11.33 16.12 10.21
C THR A 127 -11.29 14.93 9.26
N GLN A 128 -11.37 15.15 7.94
CA GLN A 128 -11.23 14.10 6.95
C GLN A 128 -9.81 13.52 6.92
N VAL A 129 -8.79 14.39 6.93
CA VAL A 129 -7.38 13.97 7.00
C VAL A 129 -7.11 13.19 8.29
N ASP A 130 -7.62 13.67 9.44
CA ASP A 130 -7.49 12.97 10.72
C ASP A 130 -8.15 11.60 10.71
N LYS A 131 -9.34 11.47 10.10
CA LYS A 131 -10.01 10.17 9.91
C LYS A 131 -9.19 9.24 9.03
N MET A 132 -8.64 9.75 7.92
CA MET A 132 -7.83 8.95 6.99
C MET A 132 -6.54 8.45 7.66
N THR A 133 -5.85 9.31 8.41
CA THR A 133 -4.66 8.92 9.18
C THR A 133 -4.99 7.90 10.27
N LEU A 134 -6.09 8.10 11.03
CA LEU A 134 -6.57 7.14 12.03
C LEU A 134 -6.85 5.76 11.40
N ASN A 135 -7.48 5.73 10.22
CA ASN A 135 -7.73 4.49 9.49
C ASN A 135 -6.44 3.81 9.05
N GLY A 136 -5.44 4.56 8.58
CA GLY A 136 -4.10 4.05 8.25
C GLY A 136 -3.40 3.42 9.45
N TRP A 137 -3.45 4.07 10.62
CA TRP A 137 -2.92 3.53 11.87
C TRP A 137 -3.67 2.29 12.33
N ARG A 138 -5.00 2.28 12.23
CA ARG A 138 -5.83 1.11 12.55
C ARG A 138 -5.45 -0.09 11.68
N ALA A 139 -5.32 0.10 10.36
CA ALA A 139 -4.90 -0.95 9.44
C ALA A 139 -3.49 -1.49 9.79
N THR A 140 -2.57 -0.60 10.12
CA THR A 140 -1.21 -0.98 10.54
C THR A 140 -1.23 -1.79 11.84
N ALA A 141 -1.99 -1.35 12.84
CA ALA A 141 -2.13 -2.05 14.12
C ALA A 141 -2.77 -3.43 13.94
N MET A 142 -3.78 -3.57 13.07
CA MET A 142 -4.39 -4.87 12.74
C MET A 142 -3.37 -5.82 12.11
N ARG A 143 -2.62 -5.37 11.09
CA ARG A 143 -1.56 -6.18 10.46
C ARG A 143 -0.45 -6.57 11.43
N GLN A 144 -0.08 -5.69 12.36
CA GLN A 144 0.91 -6.02 13.38
C GLN A 144 0.38 -7.05 14.38
N LYS A 145 -0.89 -6.92 14.79
CA LYS A 145 -1.56 -7.88 15.67
C LYS A 145 -1.63 -9.27 15.03
N GLU A 146 -2.00 -9.35 13.76
CA GLU A 146 -2.09 -10.61 13.01
C GLU A 146 -0.72 -11.30 12.91
N ARG A 147 0.31 -10.58 12.45
CA ARG A 147 1.69 -11.10 12.42
C ARG A 147 2.19 -11.56 13.79
N ARG A 148 1.82 -10.86 14.86
CA ARG A 148 2.15 -11.29 16.23
C ARG A 148 1.48 -12.62 16.58
N ILE A 149 0.20 -12.79 16.27
CA ILE A 149 -0.55 -14.02 16.54
C ILE A 149 0.06 -15.20 15.79
N GLU A 150 0.41 -15.01 14.52
CA GLU A 150 1.08 -16.04 13.71
C GLU A 150 2.44 -16.43 14.32
N ALA A 151 3.25 -15.45 14.69
CA ALA A 151 4.55 -15.69 15.32
C ALA A 151 4.41 -16.42 16.66
N GLU A 152 3.42 -16.06 17.49
CA GLU A 152 3.14 -16.75 18.75
C GLU A 152 2.68 -18.20 18.53
N ALA A 153 1.88 -18.46 17.50
CA ALA A 153 1.47 -19.82 17.14
C ALA A 153 2.67 -20.67 16.68
N GLN A 154 3.54 -20.11 15.83
CA GLN A 154 4.78 -20.77 15.41
C GLN A 154 5.71 -21.03 16.60
N GLN A 155 5.87 -20.05 17.49
CA GLN A 155 6.70 -20.20 18.69
C GLN A 155 6.19 -21.34 19.59
N LYS A 156 4.87 -21.46 19.78
CA LYS A 156 4.28 -22.57 20.53
C LYS A 156 4.60 -23.92 19.88
N LYS A 157 4.45 -24.05 18.56
CA LYS A 157 4.80 -25.26 17.80
C LYS A 157 6.29 -25.62 17.91
N LEU A 158 7.16 -24.63 17.85
CA LEU A 158 8.60 -24.85 18.01
C LEU A 158 8.95 -25.28 19.44
N ARG A 159 8.35 -24.66 20.45
CA ARG A 159 8.56 -25.05 21.85
C ARG A 159 8.12 -26.49 22.11
N THR A 160 6.96 -26.92 21.59
CA THR A 160 6.52 -28.31 21.75
C THR A 160 7.46 -29.29 21.04
N ALA A 161 7.94 -28.95 19.84
CA ALA A 161 8.92 -29.76 19.12
C ALA A 161 10.26 -29.86 19.87
N VAL A 162 10.76 -28.76 20.43
CA VAL A 162 11.99 -28.74 21.25
C VAL A 162 11.83 -29.60 22.49
N VAL A 163 10.71 -29.49 23.21
CA VAL A 163 10.42 -30.34 24.37
C VAL A 163 10.37 -31.82 23.98
N GLY A 164 9.74 -32.14 22.83
CA GLY A 164 9.70 -33.50 22.30
C GLY A 164 11.09 -34.06 22.00
N LYS A 165 11.93 -33.27 21.31
CA LYS A 165 13.33 -33.64 21.01
C LYS A 165 14.18 -33.77 22.27
N ALA A 166 14.05 -32.85 23.23
CA ALA A 166 14.74 -32.91 24.51
C ALA A 166 14.38 -34.19 25.29
N ARG A 167 13.10 -34.58 25.26
CA ARG A 167 12.64 -35.85 25.85
C ARG A 167 13.27 -37.06 25.16
N LEU A 168 13.32 -37.09 23.82
CA LEU A 168 13.96 -38.16 23.07
C LEU A 168 15.46 -38.27 23.40
N ILE A 169 16.17 -37.15 23.42
CA ILE A 169 17.59 -37.10 23.81
C ILE A 169 17.77 -37.65 25.23
N HIS A 170 16.91 -37.26 26.17
CA HIS A 170 16.96 -37.78 27.53
C HIS A 170 16.73 -39.30 27.59
N GLN A 171 15.77 -39.82 26.82
CA GLN A 171 15.52 -41.26 26.70
C GLN A 171 16.72 -42.00 26.10
N MET A 172 17.30 -41.49 25.00
CA MET A 172 18.49 -42.08 24.39
C MET A 172 19.69 -42.06 25.34
N LYS A 173 19.91 -40.95 26.05
CA LYS A 173 20.93 -40.85 27.09
C LYS A 173 20.71 -41.89 28.18
N ALA A 174 19.48 -42.11 28.64
CA ALA A 174 19.17 -43.13 29.63
C ALA A 174 19.43 -44.56 29.11
N LEU A 175 19.19 -44.83 27.83
CA LEU A 175 19.52 -46.12 27.20
C LEU A 175 21.03 -46.34 27.11
N LEU A 176 21.79 -45.32 26.70
CA LEU A 176 23.26 -45.39 26.62
C LEU A 176 23.91 -45.47 28.00
N GLN A 177 23.31 -44.86 29.02
CA GLN A 177 23.79 -44.91 30.40
C GLN A 177 23.34 -46.16 31.16
N ARG A 178 22.43 -46.98 30.61
CA ARG A 178 22.24 -48.34 31.13
C ARG A 178 23.56 -49.06 30.85
N PRO A 179 24.37 -49.38 31.89
CA PRO A 179 25.48 -50.27 31.66
C PRO A 179 24.87 -51.55 31.09
N THR A 180 25.47 -52.11 30.06
CA THR A 180 25.28 -53.50 29.65
C THR A 180 25.29 -54.33 30.93
N VAL A 181 24.10 -54.65 31.47
CA VAL A 181 23.97 -55.39 32.74
C VAL A 181 24.59 -56.80 32.60
N GLU A 182 24.91 -57.19 31.37
CA GLU A 182 25.68 -58.37 31.03
C GLU A 182 27.19 -58.24 31.39
N GLU A 183 27.81 -57.05 31.34
CA GLU A 183 29.24 -56.91 31.65
C GLU A 183 29.55 -57.03 33.15
N LYS A 184 28.56 -56.81 34.02
CA LYS A 184 28.73 -56.99 35.47
C LYS A 184 28.59 -58.43 35.95
N LYS A 185 28.11 -59.36 35.11
CA LYS A 185 28.05 -60.80 35.45
C LYS A 185 29.31 -61.57 35.07
N ILE A 186 30.17 -61.02 34.21
CA ILE A 186 31.36 -61.73 33.70
C ILE A 186 32.51 -61.79 34.74
N LYS A 187 32.47 -61.01 35.82
CA LYS A 187 33.56 -60.99 36.83
C LYS A 187 33.35 -61.90 38.05
N LEU A 188 32.36 -62.79 38.04
CA LEU A 188 32.04 -63.63 39.20
C LEU A 188 32.06 -65.14 38.95
N TYR A 189 32.89 -65.65 38.04
CA TYR A 189 33.34 -67.06 38.08
C TYR A 189 34.73 -67.21 37.46
N PRO A 190 35.83 -67.16 38.24
CA PRO A 190 37.07 -67.80 37.81
C PRO A 190 36.96 -69.29 38.14
N ASN A 191 37.28 -70.14 37.16
CA ASN A 191 37.30 -71.60 37.20
C ASN A 191 35.96 -72.32 37.10
N SER A 192 35.52 -72.53 35.85
CA SER A 192 35.09 -73.86 35.45
C SER A 192 35.43 -74.13 33.99
N CYS A 193 35.96 -75.34 33.76
CA CYS A 193 36.00 -76.07 32.49
C CYS A 193 37.20 -75.82 31.57
N GLY A 194 38.17 -76.73 31.63
CA GLY A 194 39.07 -76.98 30.52
C GLY A 194 38.31 -77.66 29.38
N ASP A 195 38.21 -76.95 28.25
CA ASP A 195 38.08 -77.49 26.88
C ASP A 195 38.14 -76.34 25.85
N GLU A 196 38.97 -75.32 26.09
CA GLU A 196 39.10 -74.17 25.17
C GLU A 196 40.09 -74.45 24.03
N GLY A 197 40.96 -75.44 24.16
CA GLY A 197 41.97 -75.75 23.15
C GLY A 197 41.36 -76.20 21.83
N GLN A 198 40.36 -77.08 21.88
CA GLN A 198 39.79 -77.69 20.68
C GLN A 198 38.81 -76.76 19.97
N ASN A 199 37.97 -76.04 20.73
CA ASN A 199 37.07 -75.02 20.20
C ASN A 199 37.82 -73.81 19.64
N SER A 200 38.92 -73.39 20.28
CA SER A 200 39.78 -72.32 19.75
C SER A 200 40.45 -72.73 18.44
N VAL A 201 40.89 -73.98 18.31
CA VAL A 201 41.48 -74.50 17.06
C VAL A 201 40.44 -74.58 15.95
N LEU A 202 39.23 -75.08 16.22
CA LEU A 202 38.14 -75.12 15.22
C LEU A 202 37.74 -73.72 14.75
N LEU A 203 37.71 -72.75 15.66
CA LEU A 203 37.40 -71.36 15.31
C LEU A 203 38.50 -70.74 14.46
N LYS A 204 39.77 -71.03 14.78
CA LYS A 204 40.92 -70.57 13.98
C LYS A 204 40.90 -71.16 12.57
N THR A 205 40.64 -72.46 12.41
CA THR A 205 40.54 -73.09 11.09
C THR A 205 39.38 -72.51 10.28
N LEU A 206 38.23 -72.23 10.91
CA LEU A 206 37.11 -71.59 10.23
C LEU A 206 37.44 -70.16 9.74
N LEU A 207 38.19 -69.41 10.56
CA LEU A 207 38.66 -68.07 10.19
C LEU A 207 39.66 -68.13 9.03
N GLU A 208 40.58 -69.08 9.04
CA GLU A 208 41.54 -69.30 7.94
C GLU A 208 40.83 -69.69 6.64
N ASP A 209 39.82 -70.56 6.71
CA ASP A 209 39.00 -70.95 5.55
C ASP A 209 38.21 -69.75 4.99
N LEU A 210 37.64 -68.91 5.87
CA LEU A 210 36.93 -67.69 5.46
C LEU A 210 37.87 -66.69 4.79
N ASP A 211 39.07 -66.51 5.33
CA ASP A 211 40.08 -65.61 4.76
C ASP A 211 40.50 -66.09 3.35
N GLY A 212 40.64 -67.41 3.16
CA GLY A 212 40.86 -68.03 1.86
C GLY A 212 39.71 -67.79 0.87
N LEU A 213 38.45 -67.87 1.32
CA LEU A 213 37.27 -67.60 0.49
C LEU A 213 37.16 -66.12 0.09
N TYR A 214 37.48 -65.20 1.00
CA TYR A 214 37.51 -63.77 0.68
C TYR A 214 38.63 -63.42 -0.29
N ALA A 215 39.82 -63.99 -0.12
CA ALA A 215 40.92 -63.82 -1.07
C ALA A 215 40.56 -64.33 -2.47
N GLN A 216 39.88 -65.48 -2.56
CA GLN A 216 39.39 -66.01 -3.84
C GLN A 216 38.32 -65.10 -4.47
N THR A 217 37.42 -64.55 -3.66
CA THR A 217 36.37 -63.64 -4.14
C THR A 217 36.97 -62.33 -4.64
N ASP A 218 37.96 -61.78 -3.93
CA ASP A 218 38.66 -60.56 -4.34
C ASP A 218 39.46 -60.77 -5.62
N GLN A 219 40.07 -61.96 -5.81
CA GLN A 219 40.72 -62.32 -7.06
C GLN A 219 39.74 -62.36 -8.24
N ILE A 220 38.55 -62.96 -8.05
CA ILE A 220 37.49 -62.96 -9.09
C ILE A 220 36.97 -61.54 -9.34
N LEU A 221 36.84 -60.73 -8.29
CA LEU A 221 36.37 -59.35 -8.39
C LEU A 221 37.37 -58.47 -9.15
N GLN A 222 38.67 -58.69 -8.96
CA GLN A 222 39.74 -58.02 -9.71
C GLN A 222 39.83 -58.51 -11.16
N GLU A 223 39.56 -59.80 -11.42
CA GLU A 223 39.52 -60.36 -12.77
C GLU A 223 38.29 -59.88 -13.58
N MET A 224 37.21 -59.50 -12.90
CA MET A 224 36.09 -58.81 -13.54
C MET A 224 36.39 -57.32 -13.72
N GLU A 225 36.66 -56.89 -14.96
CA GLU A 225 36.61 -55.47 -15.32
C GLU A 225 35.17 -54.93 -15.18
N PHE A 226 34.82 -54.44 -14.00
CA PHE A 226 33.64 -53.60 -13.83
C PHE A 226 33.87 -52.30 -14.60
N LYS A 227 33.28 -52.21 -15.79
CA LYS A 227 33.06 -50.93 -16.46
C LYS A 227 32.06 -50.14 -15.61
N MET A 228 32.54 -49.46 -14.57
CA MET A 228 31.79 -48.42 -13.89
C MET A 228 31.34 -47.43 -14.97
N SER A 229 30.04 -47.43 -15.26
CA SER A 229 29.44 -46.44 -16.14
C SER A 229 29.80 -45.06 -15.62
N SER A 230 30.25 -44.18 -16.52
CA SER A 230 30.70 -42.83 -16.20
C SER A 230 29.72 -42.11 -15.26
N PRO A 231 30.20 -41.24 -14.36
CA PRO A 231 29.35 -40.48 -13.45
C PRO A 231 28.27 -39.77 -14.25
N LEU A 232 27.01 -39.92 -13.83
CA LEU A 232 25.87 -39.28 -14.47
C LEU A 232 26.03 -37.76 -14.35
N GLU A 233 26.55 -37.12 -15.40
CA GLU A 233 26.80 -35.69 -15.40
C GLU A 233 25.47 -34.95 -15.60
N TYR A 234 24.83 -34.58 -14.49
CA TYR A 234 23.54 -33.89 -14.48
C TYR A 234 23.68 -32.48 -15.06
N LYS A 235 23.12 -32.26 -16.26
CA LYS A 235 23.08 -30.94 -16.92
C LYS A 235 21.63 -30.45 -17.03
N PRO A 236 21.16 -29.60 -16.11
CA PRO A 236 19.80 -29.07 -16.18
C PRO A 236 19.65 -28.15 -17.41
N LYS A 237 18.67 -28.47 -18.26
CA LYS A 237 18.33 -27.65 -19.43
C LYS A 237 17.31 -26.58 -19.02
N LYS A 238 17.67 -25.30 -19.19
CA LYS A 238 16.75 -24.17 -18.99
C LYS A 238 15.96 -23.92 -20.26
N THR A 239 14.64 -23.85 -20.16
CA THR A 239 13.79 -23.40 -21.27
C THR A 239 12.92 -22.23 -20.81
N CYS A 240 13.05 -21.07 -21.46
CA CYS A 240 12.22 -19.91 -21.16
C CYS A 240 10.96 -19.97 -22.04
N LYS A 241 9.78 -19.99 -21.41
CA LYS A 241 8.50 -19.81 -22.10
C LYS A 241 7.76 -18.65 -21.42
N GLN A 242 7.38 -17.64 -22.20
CA GLN A 242 6.53 -16.51 -21.77
C GLN A 242 7.06 -15.73 -20.54
N GLY A 243 8.37 -15.49 -20.46
CA GLY A 243 8.96 -14.60 -19.46
C GLY A 243 9.06 -15.18 -18.03
N ILE A 244 8.78 -16.47 -17.86
CA ILE A 244 9.00 -17.20 -16.62
C ILE A 244 10.08 -18.26 -16.88
N ASP A 245 11.14 -18.23 -16.07
CA ASP A 245 12.18 -19.26 -16.09
C ASP A 245 11.65 -20.51 -15.41
N ILE A 246 11.32 -21.52 -16.20
CA ILE A 246 10.89 -22.84 -15.72
C ILE A 246 12.10 -23.77 -15.75
N PHE A 247 12.44 -24.33 -14.59
CA PHE A 247 13.38 -25.43 -14.49
C PHE A 247 12.64 -26.72 -14.87
N ASP A 248 12.83 -27.17 -16.11
CA ASP A 248 12.32 -28.46 -16.54
C ASP A 248 13.24 -29.53 -15.94
N SER A 249 12.70 -30.39 -15.08
CA SER A 249 13.44 -31.52 -14.51
C SER A 249 13.65 -32.57 -15.60
N ALA A 250 14.62 -32.30 -16.48
CA ALA A 250 15.06 -33.21 -17.52
C ALA A 250 15.95 -34.28 -16.88
N ASP A 251 15.31 -35.37 -16.45
CA ASP A 251 15.77 -36.76 -16.58
C ASP A 251 14.91 -37.63 -15.65
N ALA A 252 13.69 -37.93 -16.09
CA ALA A 252 12.90 -39.00 -15.49
C ALA A 252 13.51 -40.34 -15.95
N THR A 253 14.41 -40.91 -15.15
CA THR A 253 14.90 -42.27 -15.37
C THR A 253 13.78 -43.25 -15.00
N VAL A 254 13.08 -43.79 -16.01
CA VAL A 254 12.18 -44.92 -15.81
C VAL A 254 13.04 -46.15 -15.59
N LEU A 255 13.28 -46.48 -14.33
CA LEU A 255 14.04 -47.66 -13.95
C LEU A 255 13.14 -48.91 -14.07
N PRO A 256 13.65 -50.04 -14.59
CA PRO A 256 12.86 -51.25 -14.87
C PRO A 256 12.49 -52.05 -13.60
N PHE A 257 12.47 -51.41 -12.44
CA PHE A 257 12.25 -52.03 -11.13
C PHE A 257 11.07 -51.37 -10.43
N GLY A 258 10.33 -52.14 -9.63
CA GLY A 258 9.18 -51.64 -8.89
C GLY A 258 9.57 -50.52 -7.91
N PHE A 259 8.66 -49.57 -7.70
CA PHE A 259 8.88 -48.42 -6.82
C PHE A 259 9.35 -48.83 -5.41
N GLU A 260 8.73 -49.84 -4.81
CA GLU A 260 9.13 -50.29 -3.47
C GLU A 260 10.54 -50.86 -3.42
N ASP A 261 10.95 -51.62 -4.43
CA ASP A 261 12.27 -52.25 -4.48
C ASP A 261 13.36 -51.19 -4.67
N MET A 262 13.06 -50.17 -5.47
CA MET A 262 13.93 -49.00 -5.63
C MET A 262 14.00 -48.20 -4.33
N CYS A 263 12.89 -47.96 -3.64
CA CYS A 263 12.89 -47.26 -2.35
C CYS A 263 13.68 -48.03 -1.28
N ARG A 264 13.57 -49.36 -1.26
CA ARG A 264 14.37 -50.21 -0.37
C ARG A 264 15.86 -50.09 -0.69
N ALA A 265 16.24 -50.21 -1.97
CA ALA A 265 17.63 -50.11 -2.39
C ALA A 265 18.25 -48.72 -2.18
N THR A 266 17.51 -47.65 -2.50
CA THR A 266 17.98 -46.27 -2.28
C THR A 266 18.02 -45.90 -0.81
N SER A 267 17.06 -46.35 -0.01
CA SER A 267 17.12 -46.19 1.45
C SER A 267 18.33 -46.92 2.02
N LEU A 268 18.64 -48.13 1.55
CA LEU A 268 19.85 -48.85 1.94
C LEU A 268 21.13 -48.07 1.57
N LEU A 269 21.20 -47.57 0.34
CA LEU A 269 22.34 -46.77 -0.16
C LEU A 269 22.53 -45.45 0.60
N MET A 270 21.44 -44.79 0.99
CA MET A 270 21.46 -43.52 1.75
C MET A 270 21.81 -43.72 3.23
N MET A 271 21.63 -44.94 3.75
CA MET A 271 21.90 -45.31 5.13
C MET A 271 23.29 -45.94 5.32
N THR A 272 23.96 -46.34 4.25
CA THR A 272 25.38 -46.71 4.25
C THR A 272 26.26 -45.47 4.16
N ASP A 273 27.24 -45.37 5.07
CA ASP A 273 28.22 -44.28 5.09
C ASP A 273 29.08 -44.35 3.81
N PRO A 274 29.22 -43.29 3.01
CA PRO A 274 30.04 -43.31 1.80
C PRO A 274 31.53 -43.65 2.05
N ALA A 275 31.98 -43.62 3.31
CA ALA A 275 33.32 -44.02 3.72
C ALA A 275 33.49 -45.55 3.94
N SER A 276 32.42 -46.35 3.91
CA SER A 276 32.50 -47.81 4.07
C SER A 276 32.56 -48.59 2.74
N LEU A 277 32.77 -47.88 1.62
CA LEU A 277 32.80 -48.43 0.26
C LEU A 277 34.16 -48.21 -0.45
N TRP A 278 35.22 -47.96 0.33
CA TRP A 278 36.61 -47.90 -0.11
C TRP A 278 37.53 -48.58 0.90
#